data_AF-A0A3F3IUH4-F1
#
_entry.id   AF-A0A3F3IUH4-F1
#
_cell.length_a   1.000
_cell.length_b   1.000
_cell.length_c   1.000
_cell.angle_alpha   90.00
_cell.angle_beta   90.00
_cell.angle_gamma   90.00
#
_symmetry.space_group_name_H-M   'P 1'
#
loop_
_entity.id
_entity.type
_entity.pdbx_description
1 polymer ?
#
loop_
_entity_poly.entity_id
_entity_poly.type
_entity_poly.pdbx_seq_one_letter_code
_entity_poly.pdbx_strand_id
1 'polypeptide(L)'
;MKPIGIVATIMPIILASCSSWDLDGTKARERLYEQQKEERLAYEKHQAEDLKNQLEKQKEDKAAYDASHPEVEIERMSIGSAPSAENKLGAAMNNLGFVTRNPGAQDLDNVYVKVGSYKLTVRRVQIAIRGYADECKRVSAYNNSDYKDACVSALASALNDFSSMLKNENIPDKTKTTALNEASYGNYIDFEHAARLAKMHYELCRQQGNRGYVAMVTAAAPCDGQGDVLNIAAAKKIGAL
;
A
#
# COMPACT_ATOMS: atom_id res chain seq x y z
N MET A 1 44.87 -51.09 64.88
CA MET A 1 44.32 -49.75 64.62
C MET A 1 45.47 -48.83 64.25
N LYS A 2 45.38 -48.19 63.07
CA LYS A 2 46.46 -47.43 62.43
C LYS A 2 46.54 -45.99 63.01
N PRO A 3 47.75 -45.41 63.17
CA PRO A 3 47.94 -43.98 63.40
C PRO A 3 48.10 -43.24 62.06
N ILE A 4 47.89 -41.92 62.05
CA ILE A 4 48.44 -40.86 61.16
C ILE A 4 47.84 -39.55 61.74
N GLY A 5 48.55 -38.48 62.12
CA GLY A 5 49.86 -37.97 61.68
C GLY A 5 49.61 -36.62 60.97
N ILE A 6 49.78 -35.50 61.68
CA ILE A 6 49.62 -34.13 61.16
C ILE A 6 50.79 -33.82 60.21
N VAL A 7 50.52 -33.34 58.99
CA VAL A 7 51.46 -32.53 58.19
C VAL A 7 50.67 -31.50 57.40
N ALA A 8 50.99 -30.22 57.61
CA ALA A 8 50.54 -29.10 56.81
C ALA A 8 51.24 -29.09 55.45
N THR A 9 50.49 -28.92 54.37
CA THR A 9 51.07 -28.68 53.04
C THR A 9 50.42 -27.46 52.43
N ILE A 10 51.15 -26.36 52.50
CA ILE A 10 50.97 -25.15 51.70
C ILE A 10 51.26 -25.55 50.26
N MET A 11 50.28 -25.46 49.37
CA MET A 11 50.49 -25.61 47.93
C MET A 11 50.30 -24.25 47.23
N PRO A 12 51.22 -23.86 46.35
CA PRO A 12 51.43 -22.48 45.96
C PRO A 12 50.41 -22.01 44.92
N ILE A 13 49.99 -20.76 45.08
CA ILE A 13 49.35 -19.94 44.05
C ILE A 13 50.37 -19.76 42.94
N ILE A 14 50.14 -20.35 41.76
CA ILE A 14 50.92 -20.05 40.57
C ILE A 14 50.42 -18.71 40.02
N LEU A 15 51.07 -17.64 40.46
CA LEU A 15 51.13 -16.35 39.77
C LEU A 15 52.50 -16.23 39.11
N ALA A 16 52.56 -16.54 37.81
CA ALA A 16 53.55 -16.05 36.83
C ALA A 16 53.16 -16.71 35.49
N SER A 17 52.86 -16.03 34.38
CA SER A 17 53.35 -14.73 33.95
C SER A 17 52.37 -14.13 32.94
N CYS A 18 51.81 -12.96 33.22
CA CYS A 18 51.44 -12.02 32.17
C CYS A 18 52.74 -11.40 31.67
N SER A 19 53.23 -11.78 30.49
CA SER A 19 54.19 -10.99 29.72
C SER A 19 54.20 -11.52 28.29
N SER A 20 53.54 -10.74 27.41
CA SER A 20 53.83 -10.58 25.99
C SER A 20 54.01 -11.83 25.14
N TRP A 21 52.99 -12.17 24.36
CA TRP A 21 52.99 -12.57 22.93
C TRP A 21 51.51 -12.46 22.52
N ASP A 22 51.04 -11.36 21.95
CA ASP A 22 50.93 -11.22 20.49
C ASP A 22 50.80 -9.75 20.08
N LEU A 23 51.88 -9.17 19.58
CA LEU A 23 51.85 -7.94 18.77
C LEU A 23 51.40 -8.24 17.31
N ASP A 24 51.39 -9.51 16.91
CA ASP A 24 50.92 -9.97 15.59
C ASP A 24 49.39 -10.12 15.53
N GLY A 25 48.76 -10.33 16.69
CA GLY A 25 47.31 -10.54 16.81
C GLY A 25 46.48 -9.30 16.49
N THR A 26 46.98 -8.07 16.69
CA THR A 26 46.21 -6.84 16.41
C THR A 26 46.12 -6.53 14.92
N LYS A 27 47.25 -6.61 14.20
CA LYS A 27 47.29 -6.46 12.73
C LYS A 27 46.56 -7.59 12.02
N ALA A 28 46.65 -8.82 12.53
CA ALA A 28 45.88 -9.95 12.03
C ALA A 28 44.36 -9.72 12.24
N ARG A 29 43.95 -9.19 13.40
CA ARG A 29 42.54 -8.86 13.70
C ARG A 29 42.01 -7.73 12.82
N GLU A 30 42.82 -6.74 12.54
CA GLU A 30 42.47 -5.60 11.66
C GLU A 30 42.29 -6.07 10.21
N ARG A 31 43.21 -6.88 9.68
CA ARG A 31 43.07 -7.50 8.35
C ARG A 31 41.84 -8.41 8.25
N LEU A 32 41.55 -9.18 9.30
CA LEU A 32 40.37 -10.05 9.35
C LEU A 32 39.07 -9.24 9.37
N TYR A 33 39.08 -8.08 10.05
CA TYR A 33 37.94 -7.16 10.08
C TYR A 33 37.73 -6.45 8.73
N GLU A 34 38.81 -6.05 8.06
CA GLU A 34 38.74 -5.49 6.70
C GLU A 34 38.23 -6.52 5.69
N GLN A 35 38.74 -7.76 5.73
CA GLN A 35 38.23 -8.86 4.90
C GLN A 35 36.75 -9.14 5.14
N GLN A 36 36.32 -9.22 6.41
CA GLN A 36 34.89 -9.40 6.74
C GLN A 36 34.02 -8.24 6.26
N LYS A 37 34.54 -7.01 6.28
CA LYS A 37 33.82 -5.84 5.78
C LYS A 37 33.70 -5.86 4.26
N GLU A 38 34.76 -6.24 3.55
CA GLU A 38 34.75 -6.41 2.10
C GLU A 38 33.81 -7.54 1.66
N GLU A 39 33.87 -8.70 2.33
CA GLU A 39 32.96 -9.83 2.09
C GLU A 39 31.51 -9.43 2.36
N ARG A 40 31.24 -8.71 3.45
CA ARG A 40 29.90 -8.22 3.77
C ARG A 40 29.39 -7.23 2.73
N LEU A 41 30.22 -6.28 2.28
CA LEU A 41 29.84 -5.33 1.24
C LEU A 41 29.62 -6.02 -0.12
N ALA A 42 30.43 -7.02 -0.46
CA ALA A 42 30.24 -7.83 -1.66
C ALA A 42 28.94 -8.65 -1.58
N TYR A 43 28.65 -9.23 -0.42
CA TYR A 43 27.42 -9.96 -0.16
C TYR A 43 26.18 -9.06 -0.22
N GLU A 44 26.22 -7.87 0.40
CA GLU A 44 25.13 -6.89 0.34
C GLU A 44 24.87 -6.41 -1.09
N LYS A 45 25.93 -6.20 -1.89
CA LYS A 45 25.80 -5.90 -3.33
C LYS A 45 25.15 -7.04 -4.10
N HIS A 46 25.60 -8.27 -3.90
CA HIS A 46 25.02 -9.45 -4.54
C HIS A 46 23.55 -9.62 -4.18
N GLN A 47 23.17 -9.43 -2.91
CA GLN A 47 21.76 -9.46 -2.49
C GLN A 47 20.94 -8.36 -3.14
N ALA A 48 21.48 -7.14 -3.26
CA ALA A 48 20.79 -6.03 -3.91
C ALA A 48 20.57 -6.30 -5.40
N GLU A 49 21.57 -6.88 -6.09
CA GLU A 49 21.47 -7.29 -7.49
C GLU A 49 20.48 -8.45 -7.68
N ASP A 50 20.52 -9.47 -6.83
CA ASP A 50 19.57 -10.59 -6.85
C ASP A 50 18.13 -10.09 -6.66
N LEU A 51 17.91 -9.21 -5.69
CA LEU A 51 16.59 -8.61 -5.45
C LEU A 51 16.13 -7.81 -6.67
N LYS A 52 17.01 -7.03 -7.29
CA LYS A 52 16.71 -6.27 -8.51
C LYS A 52 16.31 -7.22 -9.66
N ASN A 53 17.10 -8.25 -9.90
CA ASN A 53 16.84 -9.24 -10.95
C ASN A 53 15.52 -9.99 -10.72
N GLN A 54 15.21 -10.34 -9.46
CA GLN A 54 13.93 -10.95 -9.10
C GLN A 54 12.76 -10.02 -9.36
N LEU A 55 12.88 -8.73 -9.02
CA LEU A 55 11.84 -7.73 -9.28
C LEU A 55 11.62 -7.49 -10.78
N GLU A 56 12.71 -7.47 -11.57
CA GLU A 56 12.62 -7.36 -13.03
C GLU A 56 11.93 -8.57 -13.64
N LYS A 57 12.33 -9.79 -13.27
CA LYS A 57 11.68 -11.02 -13.71
C LYS A 57 10.19 -11.05 -13.34
N GLN A 58 9.83 -10.67 -12.12
CA GLN A 58 8.43 -10.59 -11.71
C GLN A 58 7.62 -9.60 -12.55
N LYS A 59 8.22 -8.48 -12.96
CA LYS A 59 7.56 -7.52 -13.86
C LYS A 59 7.36 -8.09 -15.26
N GLU A 60 8.37 -8.78 -15.79
CA GLU A 60 8.30 -9.44 -17.10
C GLU A 60 7.25 -10.56 -17.11
N ASP A 61 7.28 -11.44 -16.11
CA ASP A 61 6.30 -12.53 -15.94
C ASP A 61 4.88 -11.97 -15.82
N LYS A 62 4.70 -10.89 -15.05
CA LYS A 62 3.42 -10.19 -14.93
C LYS A 62 2.97 -9.59 -16.25
N ALA A 63 3.87 -8.97 -17.00
CA ALA A 63 3.53 -8.39 -18.31
C ALA A 63 3.15 -9.47 -19.33
N ALA A 64 3.86 -10.59 -19.35
CA ALA A 64 3.54 -11.74 -20.20
C ALA A 64 2.19 -12.36 -19.81
N TYR A 65 1.89 -12.45 -18.52
CA TYR A 65 0.59 -12.89 -18.02
C TYR A 65 -0.52 -11.91 -18.43
N ASP A 66 -0.34 -10.61 -18.21
CA ASP A 66 -1.31 -9.59 -18.57
C ASP A 66 -1.53 -9.51 -20.11
N ALA A 67 -0.54 -9.87 -20.92
CA ALA A 67 -0.69 -9.95 -22.38
C ALA A 67 -1.47 -11.20 -22.82
N SER A 68 -1.25 -12.34 -22.15
CA SER A 68 -1.92 -13.61 -22.49
C SER A 68 -3.34 -13.72 -21.90
N HIS A 69 -3.65 -12.96 -20.85
CA HIS A 69 -4.94 -12.98 -20.17
C HIS A 69 -5.55 -11.57 -20.16
N PRO A 70 -6.13 -11.10 -21.29
CA PRO A 70 -6.70 -9.76 -21.37
C PRO A 70 -7.83 -9.55 -20.35
N GLU A 71 -7.98 -8.30 -19.91
CA GLU A 71 -9.10 -7.89 -19.05
C GLU A 71 -10.43 -8.02 -19.79
N VAL A 72 -11.39 -8.69 -19.17
CA VAL A 72 -12.77 -8.80 -19.63
C VAL A 72 -13.71 -8.24 -18.58
N GLU A 73 -14.77 -7.54 -19.01
CA GLU A 73 -15.81 -7.06 -18.11
C GLU A 73 -16.57 -8.23 -17.49
N ILE A 74 -16.93 -8.11 -16.20
CA ILE A 74 -17.81 -9.09 -15.56
C ILE A 74 -19.26 -8.85 -15.93
N GLU A 75 -20.07 -9.91 -15.85
CA GLU A 75 -21.52 -9.78 -15.96
C GLU A 75 -22.07 -8.84 -14.87
N ARG A 76 -22.96 -7.94 -15.30
CA ARG A 76 -23.61 -7.00 -14.38
C ARG A 76 -24.55 -7.73 -13.45
N MET A 77 -24.59 -7.31 -12.19
CA MET A 77 -25.57 -7.84 -11.24
C MET A 77 -26.98 -7.54 -11.73
N SER A 78 -27.89 -8.52 -11.62
CA SER A 78 -29.31 -8.30 -11.88
C SER A 78 -29.90 -7.36 -10.83
N ILE A 79 -30.57 -6.31 -11.28
CA ILE A 79 -31.19 -5.29 -10.42
C ILE A 79 -32.69 -5.31 -10.70
N GLY A 80 -33.51 -5.34 -9.63
CA GLY A 80 -34.97 -5.28 -9.77
C GLY A 80 -35.44 -3.95 -10.34
N SER A 81 -36.66 -3.92 -10.91
CA SER A 81 -37.23 -2.74 -11.56
C SER A 81 -37.77 -1.67 -10.60
N ALA A 82 -37.93 -1.97 -9.31
CA ALA A 82 -38.45 -1.03 -8.33
C ALA A 82 -37.37 -0.04 -7.84
N PRO A 83 -37.69 1.24 -7.60
CA PRO A 83 -36.74 2.22 -7.08
C PRO A 83 -36.53 2.04 -5.57
N SER A 84 -35.70 1.08 -5.16
CA SER A 84 -35.24 0.94 -3.77
C SER A 84 -33.81 1.47 -3.61
N ALA A 85 -33.44 1.90 -2.40
CA ALA A 85 -32.08 2.33 -2.12
C ALA A 85 -31.05 1.21 -2.38
N GLU A 86 -31.42 -0.04 -2.10
CA GLU A 86 -30.61 -1.23 -2.41
C GLU A 86 -30.40 -1.40 -3.93
N ASN A 87 -31.44 -1.17 -4.74
CA ASN A 87 -31.32 -1.21 -6.21
C ASN A 87 -30.46 -0.06 -6.75
N LYS A 88 -30.53 1.14 -6.15
CA LYS A 88 -29.63 2.27 -6.49
C LYS A 88 -28.17 1.92 -6.17
N LEU A 89 -27.91 1.27 -5.03
CA LEU A 89 -26.57 0.81 -4.68
C LEU A 89 -26.08 -0.25 -5.65
N GLY A 90 -26.93 -1.23 -6.01
CA GLY A 90 -26.62 -2.23 -7.03
C GLY A 90 -26.29 -1.61 -8.39
N ALA A 91 -27.03 -0.59 -8.81
CA ALA A 91 -26.76 0.16 -10.04
C ALA A 91 -25.43 0.90 -9.97
N ALA A 92 -25.14 1.58 -8.85
CA ALA A 92 -23.87 2.28 -8.64
C ALA A 92 -22.68 1.30 -8.65
N MET A 93 -22.84 0.11 -8.07
CA MET A 93 -21.84 -0.96 -8.12
C MET A 93 -21.58 -1.43 -9.55
N ASN A 94 -22.62 -1.68 -10.35
CA ASN A 94 -22.48 -2.03 -11.76
C ASN A 94 -21.80 -0.93 -12.58
N ASN A 95 -21.93 0.33 -12.17
CA ASN A 95 -21.30 1.47 -12.84
C ASN A 95 -19.78 1.58 -12.60
N LEU A 96 -19.22 0.91 -11.59
CA LEU A 96 -17.78 0.98 -11.31
C LEU A 96 -16.92 0.39 -12.43
N GLY A 97 -17.45 -0.52 -13.25
CA GLY A 97 -16.70 -1.12 -14.37
C GLY A 97 -15.72 -2.19 -13.92
N PHE A 98 -16.22 -3.19 -13.19
CA PHE A 98 -15.40 -4.31 -12.74
C PHE A 98 -14.94 -5.19 -13.91
N VAL A 99 -13.69 -5.61 -13.86
CA VAL A 99 -13.05 -6.48 -14.84
C VAL A 99 -12.34 -7.65 -14.15
N THR A 100 -12.04 -8.69 -14.91
CA THR A 100 -11.22 -9.84 -14.49
C THR A 100 -10.30 -10.28 -15.63
N ARG A 101 -9.17 -10.89 -15.29
CA ARG A 101 -8.31 -11.60 -16.26
C ARG A 101 -8.52 -13.12 -16.21
N ASN A 102 -9.28 -13.61 -15.24
CA ASN A 102 -9.53 -15.03 -14.97
C ASN A 102 -11.04 -15.32 -15.03
N PRO A 103 -11.64 -15.34 -16.23
CA PRO A 103 -13.04 -15.70 -16.37
C PRO A 103 -13.25 -17.15 -15.87
N GLY A 104 -14.19 -17.34 -14.93
CA GLY A 104 -14.48 -18.64 -14.31
C GLY A 104 -13.81 -18.87 -12.95
N ALA A 105 -12.85 -18.03 -12.54
CA ALA A 105 -12.37 -18.05 -11.16
C ALA A 105 -13.45 -17.51 -10.21
N GLN A 106 -13.72 -18.21 -9.11
CA GLN A 106 -14.72 -17.79 -8.11
C GLN A 106 -14.17 -16.80 -7.08
N ASP A 107 -12.87 -16.52 -7.10
CA ASP A 107 -12.24 -15.64 -6.12
C ASP A 107 -12.50 -14.16 -6.43
N LEU A 108 -13.11 -13.47 -5.47
CA LEU A 108 -13.42 -12.04 -5.53
C LEU A 108 -12.17 -11.15 -5.60
N ASP A 109 -10.99 -11.68 -5.28
CA ASP A 109 -9.73 -10.95 -5.43
C ASP A 109 -9.21 -10.92 -6.88
N ASN A 110 -9.75 -11.77 -7.76
CA ASN A 110 -9.46 -11.73 -9.20
C ASN A 110 -10.31 -10.71 -9.97
N VAL A 111 -11.37 -10.18 -9.33
CA VAL A 111 -12.26 -9.18 -9.92
C VAL A 111 -11.96 -7.82 -9.30
N TYR A 112 -11.72 -6.81 -10.12
CA TYR A 112 -11.30 -5.49 -9.65
C TYR A 112 -11.78 -4.37 -10.56
N VAL A 113 -11.81 -3.16 -10.00
CA VAL A 113 -11.91 -1.91 -10.75
C VAL A 113 -10.52 -1.26 -10.82
N LYS A 114 -10.19 -0.65 -11.96
CA LYS A 114 -8.92 0.07 -12.14
C LYS A 114 -9.06 1.50 -11.62
N VAL A 115 -8.21 1.85 -10.67
CA VAL A 115 -8.09 3.20 -10.12
C VAL A 115 -6.70 3.71 -10.46
N GLY A 116 -6.58 4.21 -11.69
CA GLY A 116 -5.27 4.43 -12.30
C GLY A 116 -4.49 3.12 -12.44
N SER A 117 -3.29 3.06 -11.86
CA SER A 117 -2.47 1.84 -11.85
C SER A 117 -2.87 0.84 -10.77
N TYR A 118 -3.71 1.23 -9.81
CA TYR A 118 -4.13 0.38 -8.72
C TYR A 118 -5.35 -0.50 -9.10
N LYS A 119 -5.31 -1.78 -8.71
CA LYS A 119 -6.41 -2.73 -8.88
C LYS A 119 -7.18 -2.85 -7.56
N LEU A 120 -8.33 -2.16 -7.45
CA LEU A 120 -9.18 -2.22 -6.27
C LEU A 120 -10.14 -3.42 -6.40
N THR A 121 -9.93 -4.46 -5.59
CA THR A 121 -10.69 -5.70 -5.70
C THR A 121 -12.14 -5.55 -5.23
N VAL A 122 -13.05 -6.37 -5.78
CA VAL A 122 -14.45 -6.45 -5.35
C VAL A 122 -14.53 -6.72 -3.86
N ARG A 123 -13.66 -7.60 -3.32
CA ARG A 123 -13.61 -7.88 -1.88
C ARG A 123 -13.39 -6.60 -1.06
N ARG A 124 -12.41 -5.76 -1.43
CA ARG A 124 -12.15 -4.50 -0.70
C ARG A 124 -13.33 -3.54 -0.79
N VAL A 125 -13.96 -3.42 -1.96
CA VAL A 125 -15.17 -2.60 -2.13
C VAL A 125 -16.30 -3.11 -1.24
N GLN A 126 -16.56 -4.42 -1.20
CA GLN A 126 -17.59 -5.01 -0.34
C GLN A 126 -17.32 -4.78 1.15
N ILE A 127 -16.06 -4.91 1.59
CA ILE A 127 -15.67 -4.63 2.96
C ILE A 127 -15.92 -3.16 3.31
N ALA A 128 -15.52 -2.23 2.44
CA ALA A 128 -15.74 -0.79 2.66
C ALA A 128 -17.23 -0.44 2.73
N ILE A 129 -18.05 -0.99 1.82
CA ILE A 129 -19.51 -0.79 1.81
C ILE A 129 -20.16 -1.32 3.10
N ARG A 130 -19.76 -2.51 3.56
CA ARG A 130 -20.27 -3.07 4.83
C ARG A 130 -19.87 -2.20 6.01
N GLY A 131 -18.60 -1.78 6.08
CA GLY A 131 -18.12 -0.89 7.13
C GLY A 131 -18.88 0.45 7.17
N TYR A 132 -19.12 1.04 5.99
CA TYR A 132 -19.93 2.26 5.90
C TYR A 132 -21.38 2.03 6.36
N ALA A 133 -22.01 0.94 5.95
CA ALA A 133 -23.38 0.61 6.34
C ALA A 133 -23.52 0.39 7.85
N ASP A 134 -22.57 -0.31 8.47
CA ASP A 134 -22.54 -0.56 9.91
C ASP A 134 -22.38 0.74 10.71
N GLU A 135 -21.45 1.61 10.28
CA GLU A 135 -21.24 2.91 10.90
C GLU A 135 -22.48 3.82 10.74
N CYS A 136 -23.07 3.84 9.55
CA CYS A 136 -24.24 4.68 9.30
C CYS A 136 -25.48 4.19 10.06
N LYS A 137 -25.64 2.86 10.24
CA LYS A 137 -26.67 2.29 11.11
C LYS A 137 -26.49 2.74 12.56
N ARG A 138 -25.24 2.73 13.05
CA ARG A 138 -24.90 3.22 14.40
C ARG A 138 -25.27 4.69 14.56
N VAL A 139 -24.89 5.57 13.62
CA VAL A 139 -25.21 7.01 13.66
C VAL A 139 -26.71 7.26 13.55
N SER A 140 -27.42 6.55 12.67
CA SER A 140 -28.87 6.71 12.48
C SER A 140 -29.68 6.36 13.72
N ALA A 141 -29.19 5.40 14.53
CA ALA A 141 -29.80 5.07 15.83
C ALA A 141 -29.78 6.24 16.83
N TYR A 142 -28.82 7.16 16.72
CA TYR A 142 -28.77 8.37 17.56
C TYR A 142 -29.61 9.53 17.00
N ASN A 143 -29.87 9.54 15.69
CA ASN A 143 -30.53 10.65 15.00
C ASN A 143 -32.01 10.39 14.63
N ASN A 144 -32.57 9.22 14.95
CA ASN A 144 -33.94 8.79 14.60
C ASN A 144 -34.26 8.91 13.09
N SER A 145 -33.24 8.79 12.22
CA SER A 145 -33.39 8.86 10.77
C SER A 145 -33.63 7.48 10.14
N ASP A 146 -34.35 7.42 9.02
CA ASP A 146 -34.42 6.20 8.21
C ASP A 146 -33.05 5.91 7.59
N TYR A 147 -32.37 4.90 8.14
CA TYR A 147 -31.04 4.47 7.71
C TYR A 147 -31.03 4.05 6.24
N LYS A 148 -32.09 3.41 5.71
CA LYS A 148 -32.07 2.88 4.35
C LYS A 148 -32.03 4.01 3.33
N ASP A 149 -32.89 5.01 3.50
CA ASP A 149 -32.97 6.09 2.52
C ASP A 149 -31.82 7.09 2.64
N ALA A 150 -31.39 7.43 3.86
CA ALA A 150 -30.29 8.38 4.04
C ALA A 150 -28.92 7.75 3.74
N CYS A 151 -28.61 6.58 4.32
CA CYS A 151 -27.27 6.00 4.24
C CYS A 151 -26.99 5.32 2.91
N VAL A 152 -27.92 4.46 2.45
CA VAL A 152 -27.69 3.66 1.24
C VAL A 152 -27.74 4.56 0.00
N SER A 153 -28.61 5.58 -0.01
CA SER A 153 -28.63 6.56 -1.11
C SER A 153 -27.35 7.41 -1.13
N ALA A 154 -26.85 7.85 0.03
CA ALA A 154 -25.59 8.59 0.10
C ALA A 154 -24.42 7.76 -0.42
N LEU A 155 -24.34 6.48 -0.01
CA LEU A 155 -23.32 5.56 -0.49
C LEU A 155 -23.44 5.30 -2.00
N ALA A 156 -24.66 5.14 -2.53
CA ALA A 156 -24.89 4.99 -3.96
C ALA A 156 -24.44 6.24 -4.74
N SER A 157 -24.71 7.44 -4.23
CA SER A 157 -24.19 8.70 -4.80
C SER A 157 -22.67 8.76 -4.77
N ALA A 158 -22.05 8.45 -3.62
CA ALA A 158 -20.60 8.41 -3.46
C ALA A 158 -19.92 7.46 -4.47
N LEU A 159 -20.49 6.28 -4.69
CA LEU A 159 -19.99 5.32 -5.68
C LEU A 159 -20.17 5.80 -7.13
N ASN A 160 -21.26 6.52 -7.43
CA ASN A 160 -21.45 7.11 -8.75
C ASN A 160 -20.48 8.28 -9.01
N ASP A 161 -20.21 9.12 -8.02
CA ASP A 161 -19.21 10.19 -8.11
C ASP A 161 -17.82 9.60 -8.31
N PHE A 162 -17.49 8.54 -7.55
CA PHE A 162 -16.25 7.79 -7.72
C PHE A 162 -16.15 7.17 -9.11
N SER A 163 -17.20 6.48 -9.58
CA SER A 163 -17.27 5.94 -10.96
C SER A 163 -17.05 7.02 -12.02
N SER A 164 -17.67 8.19 -11.85
CA SER A 164 -17.52 9.33 -12.76
C SER A 164 -16.09 9.87 -12.77
N MET A 165 -15.45 9.94 -11.60
CA MET A 165 -14.03 10.28 -11.48
C MET A 165 -13.14 9.27 -12.20
N LEU A 166 -13.40 7.97 -12.04
CA LEU A 166 -12.63 6.92 -12.72
C LEU A 166 -12.71 7.02 -14.24
N LYS A 167 -13.90 7.29 -14.77
CA LYS A 167 -14.19 7.44 -16.20
C LYS A 167 -13.70 8.77 -16.78
N ASN A 168 -13.29 9.73 -15.96
CA ASN A 168 -12.77 10.99 -16.45
C ASN A 168 -11.32 10.82 -16.91
N GLU A 169 -11.12 10.80 -18.22
CA GLU A 169 -9.80 10.65 -18.86
C GLU A 169 -8.88 11.86 -18.62
N ASN A 170 -9.43 13.03 -18.27
CA ASN A 170 -8.64 14.22 -18.02
C ASN A 170 -7.95 14.21 -16.65
N ILE A 171 -8.44 13.39 -15.71
CA ILE A 171 -7.82 13.23 -14.40
C ILE A 171 -6.71 12.18 -14.55
N PRO A 172 -5.43 12.51 -14.27
CA PRO A 172 -4.34 11.56 -14.42
C PRO A 172 -4.53 10.34 -13.53
N ASP A 173 -4.12 9.16 -14.03
CA ASP A 173 -4.20 7.90 -13.27
C ASP A 173 -3.50 7.98 -11.91
N LYS A 174 -2.35 8.67 -11.86
CA LYS A 174 -1.61 8.91 -10.61
C LYS A 174 -2.42 9.72 -9.61
N THR A 175 -3.16 10.73 -10.07
CA THR A 175 -4.10 11.51 -9.23
C THR A 175 -5.21 10.62 -8.69
N LYS A 176 -5.81 9.76 -9.52
CA LYS A 176 -6.87 8.82 -9.09
C LYS A 176 -6.36 7.87 -8.01
N THR A 177 -5.20 7.25 -8.22
CA THR A 177 -4.58 6.34 -7.26
C THR A 177 -4.22 7.05 -5.96
N THR A 178 -3.61 8.25 -6.02
CA THR A 178 -3.26 9.02 -4.80
C THR A 178 -4.50 9.42 -4.03
N ALA A 179 -5.55 9.92 -4.70
CA ALA A 179 -6.79 10.31 -4.05
C ALA A 179 -7.47 9.13 -3.34
N LEU A 180 -7.46 7.93 -3.95
CA LEU A 180 -7.93 6.71 -3.29
C LEU A 180 -7.10 6.40 -2.04
N ASN A 181 -5.76 6.51 -2.12
CA ASN A 181 -4.88 6.22 -0.99
C ASN A 181 -5.10 7.19 0.18
N GLU A 182 -5.25 8.49 -0.10
CA GLU A 182 -5.57 9.51 0.93
C GLU A 182 -6.94 9.29 1.57
N ALA A 183 -7.89 8.74 0.81
CA ALA A 183 -9.24 8.46 1.27
C ALA A 183 -9.42 7.04 1.86
N SER A 184 -8.33 6.28 2.01
CA SER A 184 -8.36 4.91 2.51
C SER A 184 -7.61 4.78 3.83
N TYR A 185 -8.22 4.10 4.80
CA TYR A 185 -7.56 3.75 6.06
C TYR A 185 -7.91 2.32 6.47
N GLY A 186 -6.92 1.43 6.44
CA GLY A 186 -7.12 0.01 6.70
C GLY A 186 -8.14 -0.62 5.73
N ASN A 187 -9.30 -1.01 6.26
CA ASN A 187 -10.41 -1.60 5.53
C ASN A 187 -11.49 -0.59 5.12
N TYR A 188 -11.35 0.67 5.51
CA TYR A 188 -12.26 1.75 5.18
C TYR A 188 -11.81 2.48 3.90
N ILE A 189 -12.77 2.83 3.06
CA ILE A 189 -12.58 3.65 1.86
C ILE A 189 -13.72 4.67 1.83
N ASP A 190 -13.36 5.95 1.82
CA ASP A 190 -14.30 7.03 1.54
C ASP A 190 -14.31 7.33 0.04
N PHE A 191 -15.23 6.70 -0.68
CA PHE A 191 -15.36 6.83 -2.14
C PHE A 191 -15.68 8.26 -2.57
N GLU A 192 -16.50 8.98 -1.79
CA GLU A 192 -16.85 10.36 -2.09
C GLU A 192 -15.64 11.27 -1.89
N HIS A 193 -14.91 11.11 -0.78
CA HIS A 193 -13.71 11.88 -0.52
C HIS A 193 -12.64 11.63 -1.59
N ALA A 194 -12.43 10.37 -2.00
CA ALA A 194 -11.51 10.04 -3.09
C ALA A 194 -11.89 10.77 -4.40
N ALA A 195 -13.18 10.76 -4.77
CA ALA A 195 -13.67 11.43 -5.97
C ALA A 195 -13.46 12.96 -5.90
N ARG A 196 -13.79 13.56 -4.76
CA ARG A 196 -13.65 15.00 -4.51
C ARG A 196 -12.19 15.44 -4.51
N LEU A 197 -11.29 14.67 -3.88
CA LEU A 197 -9.85 14.97 -3.86
C LEU A 197 -9.24 14.94 -5.27
N ALA A 198 -9.56 13.91 -6.06
CA ALA A 198 -9.06 13.81 -7.42
C ALA A 198 -9.55 14.98 -8.29
N LYS A 199 -10.83 15.37 -8.15
CA LYS A 199 -11.41 16.51 -8.86
C LYS A 199 -10.77 17.84 -8.43
N MET A 200 -10.62 18.06 -7.13
CA MET A 200 -9.95 19.25 -6.57
C MET A 200 -8.52 19.36 -7.09
N HIS A 201 -7.74 18.27 -7.04
CA HIS A 201 -6.38 18.24 -7.56
C HIS A 201 -6.33 18.65 -9.04
N TYR A 202 -7.18 18.04 -9.87
CA TYR A 202 -7.27 18.38 -11.28
C TYR A 202 -7.61 19.85 -11.53
N GLU A 203 -8.56 20.41 -10.78
CA GLU A 203 -8.95 21.82 -10.90
C GLU A 203 -7.82 22.78 -10.50
N LEU A 204 -7.11 22.51 -9.40
CA LEU A 204 -5.98 23.32 -8.97
C LEU A 204 -4.80 23.22 -9.94
N CYS A 205 -4.52 22.03 -10.46
CA CYS A 205 -3.50 21.85 -11.48
C CYS A 205 -3.80 22.65 -12.76
N ARG A 206 -5.06 22.69 -13.20
CA ARG A 206 -5.48 23.55 -14.31
C ARG A 206 -5.22 25.03 -14.05
N GLN A 207 -5.45 25.50 -12.83
CA GLN A 207 -5.17 26.89 -12.43
C GLN A 207 -3.68 27.21 -12.48
N GLN A 208 -2.82 26.20 -12.22
CA GLN A 208 -1.36 26.31 -12.29
C GLN A 208 -0.77 26.02 -13.68
N GLY A 209 -1.61 25.91 -14.72
CA GLY A 209 -1.15 25.61 -16.09
C GLY A 209 -0.65 24.18 -16.27
N ASN A 210 -1.17 23.24 -15.45
CA ASN A 210 -0.81 21.81 -15.42
C ASN A 210 0.68 21.55 -15.16
N ARG A 211 1.31 22.34 -14.28
CA ARG A 211 2.73 22.23 -13.93
C ARG A 211 2.90 22.12 -12.42
N GLY A 212 3.97 21.46 -12.00
CA GLY A 212 4.34 21.34 -10.59
C GLY A 212 3.49 20.31 -9.85
N TYR A 213 3.26 20.57 -8.57
CA TYR A 213 2.58 19.66 -7.66
C TYR A 213 1.43 20.37 -6.97
N VAL A 214 0.37 19.61 -6.68
CA VAL A 214 -0.74 20.05 -5.85
C VAL A 214 -0.87 19.11 -4.66
N ALA A 215 -0.96 19.69 -3.48
CA ALA A 215 -1.26 18.97 -2.25
C ALA A 215 -2.71 18.46 -2.26
N MET A 216 -2.89 17.22 -1.82
CA MET A 216 -4.19 16.67 -1.46
C MET A 216 -4.38 16.81 0.05
N VAL A 217 -4.14 15.75 0.82
CA VAL A 217 -4.23 15.78 2.29
C VAL A 217 -2.85 15.59 2.91
N THR A 218 -2.28 14.40 2.79
CA THR A 218 -0.94 14.07 3.33
C THR A 218 0.14 13.93 2.26
N ALA A 219 -0.23 13.83 0.99
CA ALA A 219 0.65 13.80 -0.15
C ALA A 219 0.40 14.94 -1.15
N ALA A 220 1.38 15.17 -1.99
CA ALA A 220 1.33 16.01 -3.16
C ALA A 220 1.53 15.16 -4.42
N ALA A 221 0.64 15.33 -5.40
CA ALA A 221 0.68 14.62 -6.67
C ALA A 221 1.06 15.58 -7.80
N PRO A 222 1.83 15.12 -8.80
CA PRO A 222 2.23 15.94 -9.93
C PRO A 222 1.04 16.26 -10.84
N CYS A 223 1.02 17.47 -11.38
CA CYS A 223 -0.10 17.96 -12.19
C CYS A 223 -0.18 17.36 -13.60
N ASP A 224 0.94 16.95 -14.16
CA ASP A 224 1.02 16.26 -15.45
C ASP A 224 0.85 14.74 -15.34
N GLY A 225 0.68 14.23 -14.12
CA GLY A 225 0.63 12.79 -13.82
C GLY A 225 1.99 12.07 -13.90
N GLN A 226 3.08 12.77 -14.21
CA GLN A 226 4.44 12.23 -14.34
C GLN A 226 5.29 12.59 -13.12
N GLY A 227 6.23 11.73 -12.74
CA GLY A 227 7.04 11.90 -11.52
C GLY A 227 6.40 11.33 -10.26
N ASP A 228 7.08 11.44 -9.11
CA ASP A 228 6.71 10.71 -7.90
C ASP A 228 5.65 11.41 -7.06
N VAL A 229 4.83 10.63 -6.35
CA VAL A 229 3.94 11.18 -5.31
C VAL A 229 4.78 11.45 -4.07
N LEU A 230 4.74 12.68 -3.58
CA LEU A 230 5.56 13.12 -2.47
C LEU A 230 4.73 13.21 -1.20
N ASN A 231 5.27 12.80 -0.06
CA ASN A 231 4.68 13.22 1.21
C ASN A 231 4.73 14.76 1.30
N ILE A 232 3.70 15.38 1.88
CA ILE A 232 3.54 16.84 1.93
C ILE A 232 4.73 17.55 2.59
N ALA A 233 5.37 16.94 3.59
CA ALA A 233 6.55 17.51 4.24
C ALA A 233 7.75 17.52 3.29
N ALA A 234 7.94 16.45 2.50
CA ALA A 234 8.99 16.39 1.49
C ALA A 234 8.73 17.40 0.36
N ALA A 235 7.49 17.49 -0.11
CA ALA A 235 7.10 18.43 -1.17
C ALA A 235 7.37 19.88 -0.77
N LYS A 236 7.03 20.28 0.47
CA LYS A 236 7.36 21.61 1.02
C LYS A 236 8.87 21.83 1.12
N LYS A 237 9.63 20.83 1.59
CA LYS A 237 11.08 20.92 1.77
C LYS A 237 11.83 21.19 0.46
N ILE A 238 11.33 20.64 -0.65
CA ILE A 238 11.95 20.81 -1.97
C ILE A 238 11.36 21.98 -2.78
N GLY A 239 10.40 22.73 -2.21
CA GLY A 239 9.74 23.85 -2.89
C GLY A 239 8.84 23.42 -4.04
N ALA A 240 8.26 22.22 -3.98
CA ALA A 240 7.34 21.71 -4.99
C ALA A 240 5.89 22.23 -4.81
N LEU A 241 5.57 22.79 -3.65
CA LEU A 241 4.27 23.36 -3.27
C LEU A 241 4.39 24.85 -2.95
#